data_AF-A0A6G1YWF8-F1
#
_entry.id   AF-A0A6G1YWF8-F1
#
_cell.length_a   1.000
_cell.length_b   1.000
_cell.length_c   1.000
_cell.angle_alpha   90.00
_cell.angle_beta   90.00
_cell.angle_gamma   90.00
#
_symmetry.space_group_name_H-M   'P 1'
#
loop_
_entity.id
_entity.type
_entity.pdbx_description
1 polymer ?
#
loop_
_entity_poly.entity_id
_entity_poly.type
_entity_poly.pdbx_seq_one_letter_code
_entity_poly.pdbx_strand_id
1 'polypeptide(L)'
;MRHGGLLYLDELNAAEADVLLRLDEALDDRRQIILKEADGQIINAHHDWSVIATINPLSHVGTKELPPQILSRFPIRLRLEYPPEEIELEIVQRHTTVDISKINEIKRAIKLAKNLREAAAVEELYYSPSLRESIAFAKLLNAGSNAKQAAEIVYANAYDQWGEVEYQKVMDMITSIFD
;
A
#
# COMPACT_ATOMS: atom_id res chain seq x y z
N MET A 1 7.88 -20.60 12.57
CA MET A 1 7.29 -21.24 13.77
C MET A 1 8.25 -22.22 14.45
N ARG A 2 8.63 -23.36 13.84
CA ARG A 2 9.51 -24.38 14.48
C ARG A 2 10.89 -23.87 14.91
N HIS A 3 11.51 -23.01 14.13
CA HIS A 3 12.88 -22.52 14.35
C HIS A 3 12.93 -21.05 14.83
N GLY A 4 11.80 -20.52 15.32
CA GLY A 4 11.68 -19.08 15.59
C GLY A 4 11.49 -18.25 14.33
N GLY A 5 11.80 -16.96 14.43
CA GLY A 5 11.81 -16.00 13.33
C GLY A 5 10.51 -15.23 13.14
N LEU A 6 10.57 -14.22 12.29
CA LEU A 6 9.43 -13.39 11.93
C LEU A 6 8.67 -14.01 10.75
N LEU A 7 7.37 -14.23 10.92
CA LEU A 7 6.43 -14.46 9.82
C LEU A 7 5.80 -13.13 9.42
N TYR A 8 6.07 -12.69 8.19
CA TYR A 8 5.41 -11.53 7.59
C TYR A 8 4.22 -11.99 6.74
N LEU A 9 3.02 -11.53 7.06
CA LEU A 9 1.79 -11.82 6.35
C LEU A 9 1.35 -10.56 5.60
N ASP A 10 1.62 -10.52 4.31
CA ASP A 10 1.16 -9.42 3.47
C ASP A 10 -0.32 -9.61 3.15
N GLU A 11 -1.10 -8.53 3.27
CA GLU A 11 -2.53 -8.47 2.93
C GLU A 11 -3.35 -9.56 3.64
N LEU A 12 -3.24 -9.64 4.97
CA LEU A 12 -3.91 -10.66 5.79
C LEU A 12 -5.42 -10.72 5.53
N ASN A 13 -6.04 -9.59 5.19
CA ASN A 13 -7.45 -9.48 4.91
C ASN A 13 -7.89 -9.93 3.51
N ALA A 14 -6.95 -10.40 2.68
CA ALA A 14 -7.21 -11.14 1.45
C ALA A 14 -7.13 -12.66 1.66
N ALA A 15 -6.69 -13.13 2.83
CA ALA A 15 -6.55 -14.56 3.10
C ALA A 15 -7.90 -15.28 3.18
N GLU A 16 -7.91 -16.55 2.76
CA GLU A 16 -9.09 -17.42 2.88
C GLU A 16 -9.44 -17.70 4.35
N ALA A 17 -10.73 -17.94 4.61
CA ALA A 17 -11.24 -18.16 5.97
C ALA A 17 -10.54 -19.34 6.69
N ASP A 18 -10.25 -20.42 5.96
CA ASP A 18 -9.55 -21.58 6.50
C ASP A 18 -8.10 -21.26 6.90
N VAL A 19 -7.44 -20.34 6.20
CA VAL A 19 -6.09 -19.86 6.54
C VAL A 19 -6.17 -19.01 7.81
N LEU A 20 -7.14 -18.10 7.90
CA LEU A 20 -7.36 -17.28 9.09
C LEU A 20 -7.64 -18.15 10.32
N LEU A 21 -8.42 -19.22 10.19
CA LEU A 21 -8.70 -20.15 11.28
C LEU A 21 -7.41 -20.81 11.82
N ARG A 22 -6.49 -21.20 10.92
CA ARG A 22 -5.19 -21.77 11.33
C ARG A 22 -4.26 -20.73 11.93
N LEU A 23 -4.33 -19.48 11.49
CA LEU A 23 -3.61 -18.38 12.11
C LEU A 23 -4.15 -18.07 13.50
N ASP A 24 -5.46 -18.12 13.73
CA ASP A 24 -6.04 -17.97 15.08
C ASP A 24 -5.47 -19.02 16.04
N GLU A 25 -5.43 -20.29 15.62
CA GLU A 25 -4.83 -21.39 16.37
C GLU A 25 -3.34 -21.12 16.69
N ALA A 26 -2.58 -20.67 15.68
CA ALA A 26 -1.16 -20.39 15.81
C ALA A 26 -0.84 -19.19 16.72
N LEU A 27 -1.75 -18.21 16.78
CA LEU A 27 -1.55 -16.92 17.45
C LEU A 27 -2.23 -16.82 18.81
N ASP A 28 -2.97 -17.84 19.23
CA ASP A 28 -3.54 -17.90 20.57
C ASP A 28 -2.47 -18.14 21.66
N ASP A 29 -2.90 -18.17 22.92
CA ASP A 29 -2.00 -18.32 24.07
C ASP A 29 -1.21 -19.64 24.05
N ARG A 30 -1.71 -20.67 23.35
CA ARG A 30 -1.04 -21.97 23.23
C ARG A 30 0.08 -21.91 22.21
N ARG A 31 0.04 -20.94 21.27
CA ARG A 31 1.02 -20.74 20.19
C ARG A 31 1.36 -22.04 19.47
N GLN A 32 0.36 -22.78 19.00
CA GLN A 32 0.55 -24.09 18.39
C GLN A 32 -0.36 -24.29 17.16
N ILE A 33 0.00 -25.22 16.29
CA ILE A 33 -0.89 -25.68 15.21
C ILE A 33 -0.95 -27.21 15.18
N ILE A 34 -2.15 -27.75 14.94
CA ILE A 34 -2.37 -29.19 14.77
C ILE A 34 -2.54 -29.52 13.28
N LEU A 35 -1.58 -30.27 12.76
CA LEU A 35 -1.57 -30.76 11.38
C LEU A 35 -2.34 -32.09 11.30
N LYS A 36 -3.63 -32.02 10.96
CA LYS A 36 -4.51 -33.20 10.91
C LYS A 36 -4.09 -34.18 9.81
N GLU A 37 -3.55 -33.65 8.72
CA GLU A 37 -3.08 -34.39 7.55
C GLU A 37 -1.72 -35.08 7.79
N ALA A 38 -1.02 -34.71 8.86
CA ALA A 38 0.26 -35.28 9.27
C ALA A 38 0.11 -36.05 10.59
N ASP A 39 -0.83 -37.00 10.62
CA ASP A 39 -1.11 -37.86 11.79
C ASP A 39 -1.41 -37.10 13.09
N GLY A 40 -1.99 -35.90 12.98
CA GLY A 40 -2.27 -35.06 14.14
C GLY A 40 -1.04 -34.44 14.78
N GLN A 41 0.07 -34.31 14.03
CA GLN A 41 1.29 -33.68 14.52
C GLN A 41 1.01 -32.27 15.07
N ILE A 42 1.48 -32.03 16.30
CA ILE A 42 1.41 -30.72 16.95
C ILE A 42 2.73 -29.99 16.74
N ILE A 43 2.65 -28.75 16.27
CA ILE A 43 3.78 -27.84 16.18
C ILE A 43 3.60 -26.75 17.21
N ASN A 44 4.49 -26.70 18.20
CA ASN A 44 4.58 -25.58 19.13
C ASN A 44 5.49 -24.49 18.55
N ALA A 45 5.09 -23.23 18.70
CA ALA A 45 5.91 -22.10 18.29
C ALA A 45 7.16 -22.02 19.16
N HIS A 46 8.30 -21.85 18.50
CA HIS A 46 9.52 -21.44 19.17
C HIS A 46 9.33 -20.09 19.86
N HIS A 47 10.00 -19.86 20.99
CA HIS A 47 9.84 -18.62 21.76
C HIS A 47 10.07 -17.36 20.92
N ASP A 48 11.11 -17.35 20.07
CA ASP A 48 11.45 -16.26 19.13
C ASP A 48 10.55 -16.15 17.90
N TRP A 49 9.48 -16.93 17.78
CA TRP A 49 8.56 -16.79 16.66
C TRP A 49 7.64 -15.59 16.86
N SER A 50 7.63 -14.68 15.89
CA SER A 50 6.80 -13.48 15.89
C SER A 50 6.05 -13.35 14.57
N VAL A 51 4.97 -12.56 14.57
CA VAL A 51 4.15 -12.33 13.37
C VAL A 51 3.92 -10.83 13.19
N ILE A 52 4.13 -10.36 11.96
CA ILE A 52 3.72 -9.03 11.51
C ILE A 52 2.77 -9.25 10.34
N ALA A 53 1.67 -8.49 10.30
CA ALA A 53 0.71 -8.56 9.23
C ALA A 53 0.38 -7.16 8.71
N THR A 54 0.08 -7.04 7.42
CA THR A 54 -0.52 -5.85 6.83
C THR A 54 -1.99 -6.09 6.53
N ILE A 55 -2.78 -5.02 6.53
CA ILE A 55 -4.17 -5.02 6.08
C ILE A 55 -4.32 -3.94 5.02
N ASN A 56 -4.92 -4.30 3.90
CA ASN A 56 -5.29 -3.31 2.89
C ASN A 56 -6.57 -2.59 3.30
N PRO A 57 -6.78 -1.32 2.87
CA PRO A 57 -8.05 -0.63 3.05
C PRO A 57 -9.23 -1.46 2.49
N LEU A 58 -10.37 -1.43 3.17
CA LEU A 58 -11.57 -2.18 2.76
C LEU A 58 -12.16 -1.74 1.41
N SER A 59 -11.74 -0.57 0.90
CA SER A 59 -12.11 -0.08 -0.42
C SER A 59 -11.46 -0.86 -1.56
N HIS A 60 -10.43 -1.67 -1.30
CA HIS A 60 -9.75 -2.46 -2.32
C HIS A 60 -10.55 -3.73 -2.66
N VAL A 61 -10.71 -4.02 -3.95
CA VAL A 61 -11.39 -5.24 -4.43
C VAL A 61 -10.68 -6.48 -3.88
N GLY A 62 -11.46 -7.41 -3.31
CA GLY A 62 -10.93 -8.66 -2.74
C GLY A 62 -10.55 -8.58 -1.26
N THR A 63 -10.63 -7.40 -0.64
CA THR A 63 -10.43 -7.26 0.81
C THR A 63 -11.70 -7.57 1.58
N LYS A 64 -11.55 -8.22 2.74
CA LYS A 64 -12.65 -8.57 3.65
C LYS A 64 -12.37 -8.01 5.04
N GLU A 65 -13.41 -7.72 5.81
CA GLU A 65 -13.22 -7.42 7.23
C GLU A 65 -12.61 -8.63 7.94
N LEU A 66 -11.60 -8.39 8.78
CA LEU A 66 -11.05 -9.45 9.62
C LEU A 66 -12.03 -9.79 10.75
N PRO A 67 -12.29 -11.08 11.02
CA PRO A 67 -13.10 -11.48 12.16
C PRO A 67 -12.55 -10.92 13.49
N PRO A 68 -13.41 -10.57 14.46
CA PRO A 68 -12.98 -10.06 15.77
C PRO A 68 -11.96 -10.96 16.49
N GLN A 69 -12.06 -12.27 16.29
CA GLN A 69 -11.14 -13.27 16.84
C GLN A 69 -9.72 -13.05 16.32
N ILE A 70 -9.56 -12.88 15.01
CA ILE A 70 -8.26 -12.57 14.38
C ILE A 70 -7.75 -11.22 14.85
N LEU A 71 -8.60 -10.20 14.87
CA LEU A 71 -8.22 -8.87 15.35
C LEU A 71 -7.69 -8.93 16.79
N SER A 72 -8.29 -9.73 17.66
CA SER A 72 -7.83 -9.90 19.05
C SER A 72 -6.41 -10.47 19.18
N ARG A 73 -5.92 -11.20 18.15
CA ARG A 73 -4.55 -11.75 18.11
C ARG A 73 -3.48 -10.73 17.76
N PHE A 74 -3.88 -9.57 17.23
CA PHE A 74 -2.99 -8.45 16.94
C PHE A 74 -3.31 -7.28 17.88
N PRO A 75 -2.86 -7.32 19.15
CA PRO A 75 -3.13 -6.25 20.12
C PRO A 75 -2.35 -4.96 19.79
N ILE A 76 -1.20 -5.07 19.13
CA ILE A 76 -0.40 -3.94 18.66
C ILE A 76 -0.80 -3.67 17.20
N ARG A 77 -1.28 -2.45 16.93
CA ARG A 77 -1.70 -2.03 15.59
C ARG A 77 -1.10 -0.67 15.28
N LEU A 78 -0.42 -0.58 14.15
CA LEU A 78 0.17 0.66 13.66
C LEU A 78 -0.67 1.15 12.49
N ARG A 79 -1.25 2.35 12.63
CA ARG A 79 -1.90 3.02 11.50
C ARG A 79 -0.83 3.79 10.74
N LEU A 80 -0.67 3.46 9.46
CA LEU A 80 0.23 4.16 8.56
C LEU A 80 -0.57 5.11 7.68
N GLU A 81 -0.15 6.36 7.65
CA GLU A 81 -0.69 7.40 6.77
C GLU A 81 0.40 7.83 5.78
N TYR A 82 0.01 8.47 4.68
CA TYR A 82 0.98 9.09 3.80
C TYR A 82 1.74 10.19 4.56
N PRO A 83 3.07 10.27 4.41
CA PRO A 83 3.87 11.25 5.11
C PRO A 83 3.62 12.67 4.55
N PRO A 84 4.04 13.72 5.28
CA PRO A 84 4.05 15.09 4.75
C PRO A 84 4.84 15.21 3.44
N GLU A 85 4.50 16.21 2.62
CA GLU A 85 5.08 16.42 1.28
C GLU A 85 6.62 16.51 1.30
N GLU A 86 7.18 17.10 2.36
CA GLU A 86 8.63 17.22 2.56
C GLU A 86 9.30 15.86 2.76
N ILE A 87 8.67 14.99 3.56
CA ILE A 87 9.17 13.64 3.82
C ILE A 87 8.96 12.74 2.61
N GLU A 88 7.86 12.89 1.87
CA GLU A 88 7.67 12.20 0.59
C GLU A 88 8.75 12.60 -0.42
N LEU A 89 9.13 13.88 -0.48
CA LEU A 89 10.25 14.33 -1.33
C LEU A 89 11.56 13.67 -0.93
N GLU A 90 11.88 13.58 0.37
CA GLU A 90 13.05 12.87 0.85
C GLU A 90 13.03 11.39 0.42
N ILE A 91 11.88 10.73 0.53
CA ILE A 91 11.71 9.34 0.09
C ILE A 91 11.99 9.21 -1.41
N VAL A 92 11.43 10.10 -2.23
CA VAL A 92 11.68 10.12 -3.68
C VAL A 92 13.16 10.33 -4.00
N GLN A 93 13.83 11.25 -3.29
CA GLN A 93 15.27 11.52 -3.44
C GLN A 93 16.15 10.34 -3.02
N ARG A 94 15.72 9.52 -2.06
CA ARG A 94 16.45 8.30 -1.68
C ARG A 94 16.30 7.17 -2.71
N HIS A 95 15.20 7.14 -3.46
CA HIS A 95 14.90 6.09 -4.43
C HIS A 95 15.23 6.45 -5.88
N THR A 96 15.62 7.70 -6.14
CA THR A 96 15.93 8.20 -7.48
C THR A 96 17.10 9.19 -7.44
N THR A 97 17.93 9.22 -8.47
CA THR A 97 18.93 10.28 -8.64
C THR A 97 18.24 11.56 -9.08
N VAL A 98 17.88 12.44 -8.15
CA VAL A 98 17.17 13.68 -8.47
C VAL A 98 18.16 14.78 -8.83
N ASP A 99 18.10 15.27 -10.07
CA ASP A 99 18.74 16.54 -10.44
C ASP A 99 18.02 17.70 -9.74
N ILE A 100 18.79 18.61 -9.15
CA ILE A 100 18.29 19.83 -8.49
C ILE A 100 17.35 20.61 -9.42
N SER A 101 17.64 20.62 -10.73
CA SER A 101 16.81 21.30 -11.73
C SER A 101 15.38 20.76 -11.81
N LYS A 102 15.14 19.51 -11.40
CA LYS A 102 13.84 18.81 -11.49
C LYS A 102 13.07 18.78 -10.17
N ILE A 103 13.65 19.28 -9.07
CA ILE A 103 13.03 19.24 -7.73
C ILE A 103 11.66 19.93 -7.72
N ASN A 104 11.52 21.06 -8.41
CA ASN A 104 10.26 21.80 -8.43
C ASN A 104 9.14 21.00 -9.11
N GLU A 105 9.44 20.28 -10.20
CA GLU A 105 8.47 19.42 -10.88
C GLU A 105 8.10 18.21 -10.02
N ILE A 106 9.06 17.64 -9.29
CA ILE A 106 8.78 16.56 -8.34
C ILE A 106 7.88 17.04 -7.20
N LYS A 107 8.11 18.24 -6.67
CA LYS A 107 7.22 18.84 -5.66
C LYS A 107 5.81 19.05 -6.19
N ARG A 108 5.66 19.50 -7.45
CA ARG A 108 4.36 19.62 -8.12
C ARG A 108 3.66 18.26 -8.24
N ALA A 109 4.37 17.20 -8.60
CA ALA A 109 3.81 15.85 -8.66
C ALA A 109 3.42 15.29 -7.27
N ILE A 110 4.20 15.55 -6.23
CA ILE A 110 3.85 15.17 -4.85
C ILE A 110 2.57 15.90 -4.42
N LYS A 111 2.45 17.19 -4.73
CA LYS A 111 1.22 17.96 -4.49
C LYS A 111 0.03 17.39 -5.28
N LEU A 112 0.22 17.02 -6.55
CA LEU A 112 -0.80 16.33 -7.34
C LEU A 112 -1.22 15.01 -6.66
N ALA A 113 -0.25 14.16 -6.28
CA ALA A 113 -0.52 12.89 -5.61
C ALA A 113 -1.31 13.08 -4.31
N LYS A 114 -0.97 14.09 -3.51
CA LYS A 114 -1.73 14.46 -2.31
C LYS A 114 -3.17 14.85 -2.63
N ASN A 115 -3.39 15.75 -3.60
CA ASN A 115 -4.74 16.16 -4.00
C ASN A 115 -5.57 14.96 -4.48
N LEU A 116 -4.96 14.04 -5.24
CA LEU A 116 -5.63 12.81 -5.70
C LEU A 116 -5.97 11.88 -4.53
N ARG A 117 -5.09 11.74 -3.53
CA ARG A 117 -5.36 10.97 -2.31
C ARG A 117 -6.52 11.58 -1.51
N GLU A 118 -6.56 12.91 -1.39
CA GLU A 118 -7.63 13.63 -0.69
C GLU A 118 -8.98 13.44 -1.39
N ALA A 119 -9.04 13.57 -2.73
CA ALA A 119 -10.23 13.31 -3.52
C ALA A 119 -10.70 11.84 -3.42
N ALA A 120 -9.77 10.89 -3.42
CA ALA A 120 -10.09 9.47 -3.23
C ALA A 120 -10.63 9.18 -1.82
N ALA A 121 -10.14 9.88 -0.79
CA ALA A 121 -10.59 9.71 0.59
C ALA A 121 -12.05 10.16 0.82
N VAL A 122 -12.58 11.02 -0.06
CA VAL A 122 -13.99 11.46 -0.05
C VAL A 122 -14.82 10.82 -1.17
N GLU A 123 -14.33 9.73 -1.76
CA GLU A 123 -15.01 8.94 -2.81
C GLU A 123 -15.30 9.72 -4.12
N GLU A 124 -14.63 10.85 -4.34
CA GLU A 124 -14.71 11.60 -5.62
C GLU A 124 -13.90 10.93 -6.75
N LEU A 125 -12.88 10.16 -6.37
CA LEU A 125 -11.99 9.40 -7.25
C LEU A 125 -11.86 7.94 -6.78
N TYR A 126 -11.79 7.02 -7.73
CA TYR A 126 -11.74 5.58 -7.46
C TYR A 126 -10.36 5.06 -7.00
N TYR A 127 -9.30 5.81 -7.27
CA TYR A 127 -7.92 5.41 -6.98
C TYR A 127 -7.20 6.44 -6.14
N SER A 128 -6.37 5.96 -5.20
CA SER A 128 -5.52 6.78 -4.36
C SER A 128 -4.05 6.44 -4.69
N PRO A 129 -3.28 7.36 -5.29
CA PRO A 129 -1.90 7.06 -5.68
C PRO A 129 -1.02 6.85 -4.44
N SER A 130 -0.13 5.87 -4.51
CA SER A 130 0.85 5.61 -3.47
C SER A 130 2.12 6.48 -3.61
N LEU A 131 3.13 6.21 -2.78
CA LEU A 131 4.46 6.80 -2.94
C LEU A 131 5.18 6.27 -4.20
N ARG A 132 4.75 5.12 -4.73
CA ARG A 132 5.36 4.50 -5.91
C ARG A 132 5.16 5.37 -7.14
N GLU A 133 4.00 6.00 -7.27
CA GLU A 133 3.68 6.93 -8.34
C GLU A 133 4.61 8.14 -8.32
N SER A 134 4.82 8.76 -7.16
CA SER A 134 5.77 9.88 -7.00
C SER A 134 7.21 9.48 -7.37
N ILE A 135 7.63 8.26 -7.02
CA ILE A 135 8.93 7.70 -7.42
C ILE A 135 8.98 7.44 -8.94
N ALA A 136 7.92 6.88 -9.53
CA ALA A 136 7.83 6.60 -10.95
C ALA A 136 7.86 7.89 -11.80
N PHE A 137 7.14 8.92 -11.36
CA PHE A 137 7.17 10.25 -11.95
C PHE A 137 8.60 10.82 -11.98
N ALA A 138 9.31 10.78 -10.85
CA ALA A 138 10.69 11.26 -10.78
C ALA A 138 11.63 10.46 -11.70
N LYS A 139 11.43 9.14 -11.84
CA LYS A 139 12.19 8.30 -12.78
C LYS A 139 11.93 8.69 -14.24
N LEU A 140 10.69 8.98 -14.62
CA LEU A 140 10.36 9.42 -15.98
C LEU A 140 10.96 10.79 -16.29
N LEU A 141 10.88 11.74 -15.36
CA LEU A 141 11.55 13.03 -15.50
C LEU A 141 13.06 12.86 -15.70
N ASN A 142 13.69 11.95 -14.96
CA ASN A 142 15.10 11.64 -15.11
C ASN A 142 15.45 11.02 -16.46
N ALA A 143 14.55 10.22 -17.02
CA ALA A 143 14.67 9.66 -18.36
C ALA A 143 14.46 10.69 -19.49
N GLY A 144 14.09 11.94 -19.15
CA GLY A 144 13.93 13.04 -20.11
C GLY A 144 12.49 13.31 -20.54
N SER A 145 11.50 12.67 -19.90
CA SER A 145 10.09 12.96 -20.17
C SER A 145 9.72 14.38 -19.75
N ASN A 146 8.82 15.01 -20.50
CA ASN A 146 8.16 16.25 -20.08
C ASN A 146 7.32 16.00 -18.81
N ALA A 147 7.25 16.98 -17.91
CA ALA A 147 6.55 16.84 -16.62
C ALA A 147 5.05 16.54 -16.77
N LYS A 148 4.35 17.26 -17.65
CA LYS A 148 2.92 17.03 -17.89
C LYS A 148 2.67 15.63 -18.45
N GLN A 149 3.48 15.21 -19.43
CA GLN A 149 3.41 13.87 -20.00
C GLN A 149 3.73 12.77 -18.97
N ALA A 150 4.73 12.99 -18.12
CA ALA A 150 5.05 12.06 -17.04
C ALA A 150 3.90 11.96 -16.03
N ALA A 151 3.23 13.08 -15.73
CA ALA A 151 2.08 13.09 -14.83
C ALA A 151 0.88 12.34 -15.42
N GLU A 152 0.60 12.51 -16.72
CA GLU A 152 -0.44 11.76 -17.44
C GLU A 152 -0.18 10.26 -17.39
N ILE A 153 1.04 9.83 -17.75
CA ILE A 153 1.44 8.41 -17.76
C ILE A 153 1.28 7.77 -16.38
N VAL A 154 1.68 8.48 -15.32
CA VAL A 154 1.76 7.93 -13.96
C VAL A 154 0.42 8.02 -13.23
N TYR A 155 -0.27 9.15 -13.34
CA TYR A 155 -1.47 9.43 -12.55
C TYR A 155 -2.76 9.29 -13.34
N ALA A 156 -2.87 9.86 -14.54
CA ALA A 156 -4.13 9.88 -15.29
C ALA A 156 -4.48 8.53 -15.91
N ASN A 157 -3.50 7.84 -16.53
CA ASN A 157 -3.75 6.57 -17.23
C ASN A 157 -4.32 5.48 -16.32
N ALA A 158 -4.09 5.54 -15.00
CA ALA A 158 -4.71 4.63 -14.05
C ALA A 158 -6.25 4.73 -14.06
N TYR A 159 -6.80 5.89 -14.43
CA TYR A 159 -8.24 6.16 -14.38
C TYR A 159 -8.99 5.79 -15.65
N ASP A 160 -8.29 5.47 -16.74
CA ASP A 160 -8.90 5.05 -18.01
C ASP A 160 -9.80 3.81 -17.83
N GLN A 161 -9.46 2.93 -16.86
CA GLN A 161 -10.26 1.75 -16.53
C GLN A 161 -11.66 2.07 -15.99
N TRP A 162 -11.90 3.29 -15.48
CA TRP A 162 -13.22 3.77 -15.04
C TRP A 162 -13.88 4.72 -16.06
N GLY A 163 -13.26 4.90 -17.23
CA GLY A 163 -13.80 5.64 -18.36
C GLY A 163 -13.29 7.08 -18.51
N GLU A 164 -13.60 7.67 -19.66
CA GLU A 164 -13.08 8.97 -20.11
C GLU A 164 -13.40 10.13 -19.14
N VAL A 165 -14.54 10.07 -18.44
CA VAL A 165 -14.92 11.10 -17.46
C VAL A 165 -13.96 11.14 -16.27
N GLU A 166 -13.60 9.98 -15.72
CA GLU A 166 -12.68 9.90 -14.57
C GLU A 166 -11.25 10.26 -14.98
N TYR A 167 -10.84 9.79 -16.17
CA TYR A 167 -9.59 10.20 -16.78
C TYR A 167 -9.50 11.72 -16.93
N GLN A 168 -10.55 12.36 -17.47
CA GLN A 168 -10.54 13.79 -17.74
C GLN A 168 -10.47 14.62 -16.45
N LYS A 169 -11.16 14.20 -15.38
CA LYS A 169 -11.04 14.86 -14.06
C LYS A 169 -9.58 14.96 -13.61
N VAL A 170 -8.83 13.86 -13.73
CA VAL A 170 -7.42 13.81 -13.33
C VAL A 170 -6.54 14.62 -14.27
N MET A 171 -6.83 14.61 -15.58
CA MET A 171 -6.15 15.46 -16.56
C MET A 171 -6.36 16.96 -16.31
N ASP A 172 -7.54 17.37 -15.85
CA ASP A 172 -7.81 18.76 -15.48
C ASP A 172 -6.97 19.17 -14.25
N MET A 173 -6.84 18.28 -13.26
CA MET A 173 -5.95 18.49 -12.10
C MET A 173 -4.48 18.57 -12.51
N ILE A 174 -4.02 17.73 -13.45
CA ILE A 174 -2.66 17.78 -14.00
C ILE A 174 -2.42 19.12 -14.70
N THR A 175 -3.34 19.52 -15.57
CA THR A 175 -3.26 20.80 -16.31
C THR A 175 -3.18 21.98 -15.35
N SER A 176 -3.99 22.00 -14.29
CA SER A 176 -3.95 23.06 -13.26
C SER A 176 -2.63 23.16 -12.49
N ILE A 177 -1.80 22.10 -12.46
CA ILE A 177 -0.54 22.06 -11.70
C ILE A 177 0.68 22.30 -12.58
N PHE A 178 0.63 21.86 -13.84
CA PHE A 178 1.78 21.82 -14.75
C PHE A 178 1.74 22.84 -15.90
N ASP A 179 0.62 23.51 -16.14
CA ASP A 179 0.52 24.67 -17.05
C ASP A 179 0.61 26.00 -16.28
#